data_AF-A0A1A2DZH8-F1
#
_entry.id   AF-A0A1A2DZH8-F1
#
_cell.length_a   1.000
_cell.length_b   1.000
_cell.length_c   1.000
_cell.angle_alpha   90.00
_cell.angle_beta   90.00
_cell.angle_gamma   90.00
#
_symmetry.space_group_name_H-M   'P 1'
#
loop_
_entity.id
_entity.type
_entity.pdbx_description
1 polymer ?
#
loop_
_entity_poly.entity_id
_entity_poly.type
_entity_poly.pdbx_seq_one_letter_code
_entity_poly.pdbx_strand_id
1 'polypeptide(L)'
;MSARGGIAVALAVCGAVALSSPARADQYDFIAQLDSMGVYYSSMLDMIDIGKELCHELRFGVPPPAVLDKLQRTGFAPAESAIVLLSAVNTMCLDAKPAVVEWARGLGYTQPL
;
A
#
# COMPACT_ATOMS: atom_id res chain seq x y z
N MET A 1 6.68 -50.09 -37.07
CA MET A 1 5.30 -49.56 -37.04
C MET A 1 4.81 -49.69 -35.60
N SER A 2 5.15 -48.74 -34.73
CA SER A 2 4.30 -47.62 -34.23
C SER A 2 3.11 -48.13 -33.42
N ALA A 3 2.77 -47.74 -32.19
CA ALA A 3 3.16 -46.62 -31.30
C ALA A 3 2.81 -47.02 -29.83
N ARG A 4 3.51 -46.50 -28.80
CA ARG A 4 3.07 -45.46 -27.82
C ARG A 4 1.67 -45.70 -27.20
N GLY A 5 1.44 -45.60 -25.90
CA GLY A 5 2.24 -45.05 -24.81
C GLY A 5 1.49 -45.20 -23.48
N GLY A 6 2.25 -45.15 -22.38
CA GLY A 6 1.72 -45.21 -21.02
C GLY A 6 0.98 -43.92 -20.66
N ILE A 7 -0.17 -44.07 -20.02
CA ILE A 7 -0.92 -42.93 -19.47
C ILE A 7 -0.43 -42.74 -18.04
N ALA A 8 0.54 -41.85 -17.89
CA ALA A 8 0.86 -41.19 -16.63
C ALA A 8 0.37 -39.75 -16.75
N VAL A 9 -0.70 -39.40 -16.03
CA VAL A 9 -0.96 -38.01 -15.64
C VAL A 9 -1.53 -38.03 -14.23
N ALA A 10 -0.62 -37.88 -13.27
CA ALA A 10 -0.93 -37.37 -11.95
C ALA A 10 -1.10 -35.85 -12.00
N LEU A 11 -1.76 -35.30 -10.98
CA LEU A 11 -1.88 -33.88 -10.59
C LEU A 11 -3.14 -33.16 -11.10
N ALA A 12 -4.27 -33.46 -10.47
CA ALA A 12 -5.33 -32.48 -10.27
C ALA A 12 -5.19 -31.90 -8.85
N VAL A 13 -4.34 -30.87 -8.67
CA VAL A 13 -4.43 -29.95 -7.53
C VAL A 13 -5.11 -28.69 -8.04
N CYS A 14 -6.43 -28.75 -8.14
CA CYS A 14 -7.29 -27.58 -8.32
C CYS A 14 -8.14 -27.47 -7.06
N GLY A 15 -7.78 -26.58 -6.13
CA GLY A 15 -8.62 -26.35 -4.96
C GLY A 15 -7.93 -25.72 -3.77
N ALA A 16 -7.27 -24.57 -3.94
CA ALA A 16 -6.90 -23.72 -2.80
C ALA A 16 -6.59 -22.27 -3.22
N VAL A 17 -7.52 -21.60 -3.89
CA VAL A 17 -7.53 -20.12 -3.96
C VAL A 17 -8.90 -19.59 -3.58
N ALA A 18 -9.43 -20.06 -2.45
CA ALA A 18 -10.76 -19.63 -1.96
C ALA A 18 -10.71 -18.99 -0.57
N LEU A 19 -9.53 -18.61 -0.07
CA LEU A 19 -9.36 -17.91 1.21
C LEU A 19 -8.14 -16.98 1.20
N SER A 20 -7.93 -16.20 0.14
CA SER A 20 -7.40 -14.87 0.41
C SER A 20 -8.57 -14.09 0.98
N SER A 21 -8.74 -14.11 2.32
CA SER A 21 -9.42 -13.00 2.99
C SER A 21 -8.94 -11.74 2.28
N PRO A 22 -9.81 -10.82 1.83
CA PRO A 22 -9.31 -9.57 1.28
C PRO A 22 -8.32 -9.08 2.31
N ALA A 23 -7.04 -8.97 1.91
CA ALA A 23 -6.02 -8.51 2.84
C ALA A 23 -6.62 -7.25 3.41
N ARG A 24 -6.98 -7.28 4.70
CA ARG A 24 -7.35 -6.09 5.42
C ARG A 24 -6.03 -5.33 5.43
N ALA A 25 -5.74 -4.63 4.33
CA ALA A 25 -4.85 -3.49 4.31
C ALA A 25 -5.23 -2.77 5.58
N ASP A 26 -4.28 -2.70 6.52
CA ASP A 26 -4.62 -2.56 7.92
C ASP A 26 -5.04 -1.11 8.17
N GLN A 27 -6.29 -0.84 7.76
CA GLN A 27 -6.90 0.47 7.70
C GLN A 27 -7.14 0.99 9.11
N TYR A 28 -7.24 0.10 10.10
CA TYR A 28 -7.32 0.47 11.49
C TYR A 28 -5.94 0.74 12.07
N ASP A 29 -4.90 -0.01 11.67
CA ASP A 29 -3.51 0.33 12.03
C ASP A 29 -3.05 1.62 11.36
N PHE A 30 -3.50 1.91 10.13
CA PHE A 30 -3.32 3.20 9.48
C PHE A 30 -3.87 4.32 10.35
N ILE A 31 -5.14 4.21 10.75
CA ILE A 31 -5.82 5.19 11.60
C ILE A 31 -5.14 5.30 12.97
N ALA A 32 -4.85 4.17 13.62
CA ALA A 32 -4.17 4.15 14.92
C ALA A 32 -2.79 4.82 14.84
N GLN A 33 -2.08 4.63 13.74
CA GLN A 33 -0.80 5.27 13.52
C GLN A 33 -0.93 6.79 13.29
N LEU A 34 -1.94 7.25 12.55
CA LEU A 34 -2.25 8.68 12.42
C LEU A 34 -2.61 9.31 13.77
N ASP A 35 -3.47 8.66 14.54
CA ASP A 35 -3.88 9.09 15.88
C ASP A 35 -2.68 9.20 16.82
N SER A 36 -1.77 8.21 16.77
CA SER A 36 -0.55 8.20 17.58
C SER A 36 0.41 9.35 17.25
N MET A 37 0.37 9.85 16.01
CA MET A 37 1.18 10.98 15.55
C MET A 37 0.45 12.32 15.61
N GLY A 38 -0.81 12.34 16.08
CA GLY A 38 -1.60 13.56 16.25
C GLY A 38 -2.09 14.19 14.95
N VAL A 39 -2.21 13.42 13.86
CA VAL A 39 -2.77 13.93 12.60
C VAL A 39 -4.28 14.12 12.75
N TYR A 40 -4.77 15.34 12.53
CA TYR A 40 -6.19 15.60 12.56
C TYR A 40 -6.87 15.21 11.24
N TYR A 41 -8.02 14.54 11.34
CA TYR A 41 -8.92 14.28 10.23
C TYR A 41 -10.37 14.35 10.75
N SER A 42 -11.30 14.84 9.92
CA SER A 42 -12.69 15.08 10.31
C SER A 42 -13.56 13.81 10.32
N SER A 43 -13.20 12.83 9.50
CA SER A 43 -13.93 11.58 9.30
C SER A 43 -12.96 10.43 9.12
N MET A 44 -13.09 9.40 9.96
CA MET A 44 -12.29 8.18 9.85
C MET A 44 -12.51 7.48 8.50
N LEU A 45 -13.75 7.47 7.99
CA LEU A 45 -14.07 6.83 6.72
C LEU A 45 -13.40 7.57 5.55
N ASP A 46 -13.48 8.90 5.54
CA ASP A 46 -12.84 9.73 4.51
C ASP A 46 -11.32 9.54 4.55
N MET A 47 -10.74 9.49 5.75
CA MET A 47 -9.31 9.26 5.92
C MET A 47 -8.88 7.88 5.40
N ILE A 48 -9.66 6.84 5.66
CA ILE A 48 -9.43 5.49 5.10
C ILE A 48 -9.49 5.53 3.57
N ASP A 49 -10.45 6.25 2.99
CA ASP A 49 -10.59 6.34 1.54
C ASP A 49 -9.44 7.15 0.91
N ILE A 50 -8.96 8.21 1.58
CA ILE A 50 -7.71 8.91 1.21
C ILE A 50 -6.53 7.94 1.21
N GLY A 51 -6.38 7.11 2.25
CA GLY A 51 -5.30 6.11 2.32
C GLY A 51 -5.37 5.07 1.20
N LYS A 52 -6.57 4.59 0.86
CA LYS A 52 -6.76 3.66 -0.27
C LYS A 52 -6.43 4.30 -1.61
N GLU A 53 -6.89 5.53 -1.84
CA GLU A 53 -6.64 6.29 -3.05
C GLU A 53 -5.14 6.54 -3.24
N LEU A 54 -4.45 6.94 -2.18
CA LEU A 54 -3.00 7.12 -2.18
C LEU A 54 -2.28 5.83 -2.55
N CYS A 55 -2.67 4.71 -1.93
CA CYS A 55 -2.12 3.40 -2.25
C CYS A 55 -2.39 2.99 -3.71
N HIS A 56 -3.56 3.34 -4.25
CA HIS A 56 -3.88 3.15 -5.66
C HIS A 56 -2.92 3.97 -6.54
N GLU A 57 -2.79 5.27 -6.30
CA GLU A 57 -1.91 6.16 -7.04
C GLU A 57 -0.46 5.65 -7.09
N LEU A 58 0.09 5.26 -5.93
CA LEU A 58 1.46 4.72 -5.85
C LEU A 58 1.63 3.44 -6.66
N ARG A 59 0.66 2.51 -6.60
CA ARG A 59 0.69 1.26 -7.38
C ARG A 59 0.60 1.50 -8.89
N PHE A 60 -0.01 2.61 -9.31
CA PHE A 60 -0.09 3.04 -10.70
C PHE A 60 1.07 3.95 -11.14
N GLY A 61 2.10 4.08 -10.30
CA GLY A 61 3.34 4.79 -10.65
C GLY A 61 3.28 6.30 -10.48
N VAL A 62 2.28 6.83 -9.78
CA VAL A 62 2.27 8.24 -9.38
C VAL A 62 3.43 8.47 -8.41
N PRO A 63 4.32 9.45 -8.66
CA PRO A 63 5.51 9.64 -7.84
C PRO A 63 5.14 10.25 -6.48
N PRO A 64 5.86 9.93 -5.38
CA PRO A 64 5.54 10.42 -4.04
C PRO A 64 5.40 11.95 -3.90
N PRO A 65 6.18 12.80 -4.60
CA PRO A 65 5.96 14.24 -4.57
C PRO A 65 4.57 14.68 -5.04
N ALA A 66 3.99 14.01 -6.06
CA ALA A 66 2.66 14.33 -6.57
C ALA A 66 1.55 13.94 -5.58
N VAL A 67 1.73 12.80 -4.91
CA VAL A 67 0.86 12.34 -3.82
C VAL A 67 0.90 13.31 -2.64
N LEU A 68 2.09 13.74 -2.21
CA LEU A 68 2.26 14.70 -1.12
C LEU A 68 1.61 16.05 -1.44
N ASP A 69 1.79 16.54 -2.67
CA ASP A 69 1.18 17.76 -3.17
C ASP A 69 -0.37 17.65 -3.23
N LYS A 70 -0.91 16.47 -3.57
CA LYS A 70 -2.36 16.18 -3.45
C LYS A 70 -2.84 16.28 -2.00
N LEU A 71 -2.13 15.68 -1.05
CA LEU A 71 -2.49 15.74 0.38
C LEU A 71 -2.48 17.18 0.92
N GLN A 72 -1.48 17.97 0.53
CA GLN A 72 -1.42 19.39 0.90
C GLN A 72 -2.60 20.18 0.33
N ARG A 73 -3.01 19.91 -0.93
CA ARG A 73 -4.21 20.50 -1.51
C ARG A 73 -5.51 20.09 -0.81
N THR A 74 -5.55 18.91 -0.19
CA THR A 74 -6.70 18.49 0.64
C THR A 74 -6.73 19.14 2.03
N GLY A 75 -5.68 19.88 2.40
CA GLY A 75 -5.63 20.68 3.63
C GLY A 75 -4.67 20.17 4.70
N PHE A 76 -3.94 19.08 4.45
CA PHE A 76 -2.91 18.61 5.38
C PHE A 76 -1.69 19.54 5.37
N ALA A 77 -1.09 19.76 6.53
CA ALA A 77 0.22 20.41 6.58
C ALA A 77 1.28 19.54 5.87
N PRO A 78 2.42 20.12 5.42
CA PRO A 78 3.47 19.34 4.75
C PRO A 78 3.98 18.16 5.58
N ALA A 79 4.13 18.33 6.90
CA ALA A 79 4.56 17.27 7.81
C ALA A 79 3.48 16.18 7.97
N GLU A 80 2.21 16.58 8.14
CA GLU A 80 1.08 15.63 8.22
C GLU A 80 0.92 14.83 6.92
N SER A 81 1.15 15.46 5.76
CA SER A 81 1.11 14.80 4.46
C SER A 81 2.15 13.68 4.37
N ALA A 82 3.37 13.93 4.88
CA ALA A 82 4.41 12.91 4.93
C ALA A 82 4.05 11.77 5.89
N ILE A 83 3.45 12.10 7.05
CA ILE A 83 2.94 11.12 8.00
C ILE A 83 1.88 10.24 7.35
N VAL A 84 0.88 10.82 6.68
CA VAL A 84 -0.19 10.09 5.98
C VAL A 84 0.39 9.15 4.92
N LEU A 85 1.31 9.64 4.09
CA LEU A 85 1.99 8.81 3.09
C LEU A 85 2.72 7.62 3.72
N LEU A 86 3.53 7.87 4.76
CA LEU A 86 4.32 6.84 5.42
C LEU A 86 3.43 5.81 6.13
N SER A 87 2.38 6.26 6.81
CA SER A 87 1.42 5.36 7.45
C SER A 87 0.72 4.47 6.44
N ALA A 88 0.26 5.02 5.32
CA ALA A 88 -0.39 4.24 4.29
C ALA A 88 0.54 3.15 3.71
N VAL A 89 1.80 3.46 3.39
CA VAL A 89 2.72 2.44 2.87
C VAL A 89 3.23 1.47 3.93
N ASN A 90 3.11 1.80 5.22
CA ASN A 90 3.49 0.94 6.33
C ASN A 90 2.38 0.00 6.81
N THR A 91 1.12 0.24 6.44
CA THR A 91 -0.02 -0.56 6.92
C THR A 91 -0.98 -0.99 5.82
N MET A 92 -1.20 -0.17 4.80
CA MET A 92 -2.21 -0.42 3.75
C MET A 92 -1.62 -0.93 2.43
N CYS A 93 -0.46 -0.43 2.00
CA CYS A 93 0.20 -0.82 0.75
C CYS A 93 1.70 -1.07 0.93
N LEU A 94 2.02 -2.13 1.66
CA LEU A 94 3.39 -2.59 1.91
C LEU A 94 4.20 -2.83 0.61
N ASP A 95 3.51 -3.20 -0.46
CA ASP A 95 4.08 -3.40 -1.80
C ASP A 95 4.55 -2.09 -2.46
N ALA A 96 3.94 -0.95 -2.11
CA ALA A 96 4.33 0.37 -2.60
C ALA A 96 5.48 1.00 -1.77
N LYS A 97 5.72 0.51 -0.55
CA LYS A 97 6.77 1.03 0.35
C LYS A 97 8.16 1.11 -0.30
N PRO A 98 8.66 0.10 -1.04
CA PRO A 98 9.99 0.18 -1.65
C PRO A 98 10.18 1.38 -2.57
N ALA A 99 9.15 1.74 -3.36
CA ALA A 99 9.21 2.89 -4.26
C ALA A 99 9.28 4.23 -3.50
N VAL A 100 8.53 4.35 -2.40
CA VAL A 100 8.60 5.53 -1.51
C VAL A 100 9.97 5.62 -0.83
N VAL A 101 10.52 4.49 -0.39
CA VAL A 101 11.85 4.43 0.24
C VAL A 101 12.95 4.82 -0.74
N GLU A 102 12.90 4.30 -1.96
CA GLU A 102 13.85 4.65 -3.03
C GLU A 102 13.82 6.13 -3.34
N TRP A 103 12.62 6.70 -3.49
CA TRP A 103 12.44 8.13 -3.67
C TRP A 103 13.03 8.94 -2.51
N ALA A 104 12.73 8.57 -1.26
CA ALA A 104 13.25 9.26 -0.07
C ALA A 104 14.78 9.21 -0.01
N ARG A 105 15.40 8.08 -0.36
CA ARG A 105 16.86 7.95 -0.47
C ARG A 105 17.44 8.85 -1.55
N GLY A 106 16.73 9.02 -2.67
CA GLY A 106 17.09 9.99 -3.72
C GLY A 106 17.14 11.43 -3.23
N LEU A 107 16.43 11.75 -2.14
CA LEU A 107 16.47 13.06 -1.46
C LEU A 107 17.52 13.15 -0.34
N GLY A 108 18.32 12.10 -0.13
CA GLY A 108 19.34 12.05 0.93
C GLY A 108 18.85 11.48 2.27
N TYR A 109 17.65 10.89 2.33
CA TYR A 109 17.18 10.20 3.54
C TYR A 109 17.90 8.85 3.72
N THR A 110 18.52 8.63 4.88
CA THR A 110 19.35 7.45 5.15
C THR A 110 18.85 6.59 6.30
N GLN A 111 17.80 7.01 7.01
CA GLN A 111 17.26 6.26 8.13
C GLN A 111 16.35 5.12 7.65
N PRO A 112 16.01 4.15 8.51
CA PRO A 112 14.92 3.22 8.24
C PRO A 112 13.59 3.98 8.08
N LEU A 113 12.71 3.46 7.21
CA LEU A 113 11.30 3.87 7.05
C LEU A 113 10.39 2.70 7.43
#